data_AF-A0A4V2K6F5-F1
#
_entry.id   AF-A0A4V2K6F5-F1
#
_cell.length_a   1.000
_cell.length_b   1.000
_cell.length_c   1.000
_cell.angle_alpha   90.00
_cell.angle_beta   90.00
_cell.angle_gamma   90.00
#
_symmetry.space_group_name_H-M   'P 1'
#
loop_
_entity.id
_entity.type
_entity.pdbx_description
1 polymer ?
#
loop_
_entity_poly.entity_id
_entity_poly.type
_entity_poly.pdbx_seq_one_letter_code
_entity_poly.pdbx_strand_id
1 'polypeptide(L)' 'PTSFSVEGILEAVTRHIVCGDQALALADDVTFTNCLVTMRPKTTRAELPSRAIVRTNITNKFIEYIERLR' A
#
# COMPACT_ATOMS: atom_id res chain seq x y z
N PRO A 1 -8.72 8.75 8.22
CA PRO A 1 -8.00 9.64 9.16
C PRO A 1 -8.03 11.10 8.67
N THR A 2 -8.54 12.00 9.51
CA THR A 2 -8.58 13.45 9.26
C THR A 2 -7.24 14.14 9.53
N SER A 3 -6.39 13.53 10.35
CA SER A 3 -5.01 13.91 10.66
C SER A 3 -4.15 12.66 10.89
N PHE A 4 -2.82 12.83 10.86
CA PHE A 4 -1.86 11.82 11.26
C PHE A 4 -1.82 11.69 12.79
N SER A 5 -1.82 10.47 13.32
CA SER A 5 -1.51 10.16 14.72
C SER A 5 -0.87 8.77 14.80
N VAL A 6 0.03 8.58 15.77
CA VAL A 6 0.73 7.30 15.98
C VAL A 6 -0.26 6.21 16.39
N GLU A 7 -1.20 6.56 17.26
CA GLU A 7 -2.27 5.67 17.74
C GLU A 7 -3.20 5.24 16.59
N GLY A 8 -3.54 6.18 15.70
CA GLY A 8 -4.41 5.90 14.56
C GLY A 8 -3.76 4.98 13.54
N ILE A 9 -2.44 5.08 13.36
CA ILE A 9 -1.67 4.14 12.52
C ILE A 9 -1.68 2.75 13.15
N LEU A 10 -1.37 2.66 14.45
CA LEU A 10 -1.37 1.39 15.17
C LEU A 10 -2.72 0.67 15.06
N GLU A 11 -3.83 1.38 15.28
CA GLU A 11 -5.17 0.82 15.16
C GLU A 11 -5.48 0.35 13.72
N ALA A 12 -5.14 1.17 12.72
CA ALA A 12 -5.40 0.86 11.31
C ALA A 12 -4.60 -0.36 10.83
N VAL A 13 -3.31 -0.43 11.17
CA VAL A 13 -2.43 -1.56 10.81
C VAL A 13 -2.93 -2.84 11.48
N THR A 14 -3.23 -2.78 12.79
CA THR A 14 -3.75 -3.93 13.53
C THR A 14 -5.04 -4.46 12.90
N ARG A 15 -5.99 -3.57 12.59
CA ARG A 15 -7.26 -3.94 11.93
C ARG A 15 -7.02 -4.53 10.55
N HIS A 16 -6.10 -3.97 9.77
CA HIS A 16 -5.78 -4.50 8.45
C HIS A 16 -5.25 -5.93 8.52
N ILE A 17 -4.35 -6.20 9.46
CA ILE A 17 -3.77 -7.53 9.65
C ILE A 17 -4.84 -8.55 10.05
N VAL A 18 -5.62 -8.25 11.09
CA VAL A 18 -6.61 -9.19 11.63
C VAL A 18 -7.79 -9.38 10.68
N CYS A 19 -8.40 -8.29 10.20
CA CYS A 19 -9.60 -8.38 9.35
C CYS A 19 -9.27 -8.77 7.90
N GLY A 20 -8.04 -8.52 7.46
CA GLY A 20 -7.57 -8.87 6.12
C GLY A 20 -6.93 -10.24 6.03
N ASP A 21 -6.88 -11.01 7.13
CA ASP A 21 -6.19 -12.31 7.24
C ASP A 21 -4.75 -12.25 6.71
N GLN A 22 -4.04 -11.19 7.09
CA GLN A 22 -2.63 -11.01 6.70
C GLN A 22 -1.71 -11.64 7.75
N ALA A 23 -0.52 -12.04 7.32
CA ALA A 23 0.51 -12.49 8.24
C ALA A 23 0.94 -11.34 9.18
N LEU A 24 1.17 -11.64 10.46
CA LEU A 24 1.64 -10.64 11.43
C LEU A 24 2.97 -10.00 11.00
N ALA A 25 3.83 -10.75 10.31
CA ALA A 25 5.09 -10.27 9.74
C ALA A 25 4.94 -9.09 8.76
N LEU A 26 3.74 -8.83 8.24
CA LEU A 26 3.47 -7.65 7.40
C LEU A 26 3.78 -6.33 8.15
N ALA A 27 3.64 -6.30 9.47
CA ALA A 27 3.96 -5.12 10.28
C ALA A 27 5.44 -4.71 10.20
N ASP A 28 6.33 -5.69 9.96
CA ASP A 28 7.78 -5.47 9.82
C ASP A 28 8.21 -5.32 8.34
N ASP A 29 7.26 -5.41 7.40
CA ASP A 29 7.56 -5.31 5.97
C ASP A 29 7.87 -3.85 5.58
N VAL A 30 9.08 -3.65 5.06
CA VAL A 30 9.55 -2.32 4.65
C VAL A 30 8.72 -1.72 3.52
N THR A 31 8.20 -2.55 2.62
CA THR A 31 7.36 -2.09 1.50
C THR A 31 5.98 -1.65 1.99
N PHE A 32 5.43 -2.35 2.97
CA PHE A 32 4.21 -1.94 3.66
C PHE A 32 4.40 -0.62 4.42
N THR A 33 5.51 -0.47 5.13
CA THR A 33 5.86 0.80 5.81
C THR A 33 5.97 1.95 4.81
N ASN A 34 6.60 1.73 3.66
CA ASN A 34 6.70 2.73 2.60
C ASN A 34 5.32 3.14 2.06
N CYS A 35 4.37 2.20 1.93
CA CYS A 35 3.00 2.51 1.58
C CYS A 35 2.36 3.44 2.62
N LEU A 36 2.48 3.13 3.92
CA LEU A 36 1.93 3.97 5.00
C LEU A 36 2.50 5.40 4.99
N VAL A 37 3.82 5.53 4.82
CA VAL A 37 4.50 6.84 4.77
C VAL A 37 4.12 7.64 3.53
N THR A 38 3.87 6.97 2.40
CA THR A 38 3.47 7.61 1.14
C THR A 38 2.02 8.07 1.16
N MET A 39 1.14 7.37 1.90
CA MET A 39 -0.27 7.71 2.01
C MET A 39 -0.46 9.05 2.75
N ARG A 40 -1.28 9.93 2.17
CA ARG A 40 -1.58 11.23 2.77
C ARG A 40 -2.82 11.14 3.65
N PRO A 41 -2.88 11.88 4.77
CA PRO A 41 -4.14 12.11 5.46
C PRO A 41 -5.19 12.64 4.47
N LYS A 42 -6.42 12.17 4.60
CA LYS A 42 -7.56 12.50 3.72
C LYS A 42 -7.50 11.94 2.29
N THR A 43 -6.58 11.02 1.97
CA THR A 43 -6.69 10.23 0.73
C THR A 43 -8.09 9.61 0.65
N THR A 44 -8.76 9.89 -0.45
CA THR A 44 -10.11 9.42 -0.74
C THR A 44 -10.07 8.09 -1.48
N ARG A 45 -11.19 7.35 -1.45
CA ARG A 45 -11.31 6.08 -2.17
C ARG A 45 -11.09 6.22 -3.69
N ALA A 46 -11.37 7.39 -4.26
CA ALA A 46 -11.17 7.67 -5.68
C ALA A 46 -9.67 7.75 -6.05
N GLU A 47 -8.82 8.11 -5.10
CA GLU A 47 -7.36 8.18 -5.28
C GLU A 47 -6.68 6.82 -5.02
N LEU A 48 -7.37 5.89 -4.35
CA LEU A 48 -6.82 4.56 -4.11
C LEU A 48 -6.84 3.73 -5.40
N PRO A 49 -5.72 3.06 -5.75
CA PRO A 49 -5.66 2.29 -6.97
C PRO A 49 -6.60 1.08 -6.89
N SER A 50 -7.39 0.88 -7.92
CA SER A 50 -8.19 -0.34 -8.06
C SER A 50 -7.30 -1.52 -8.46
N ARG A 51 -7.79 -2.75 -8.26
CA ARG A 51 -7.11 -3.98 -8.72
C ARG A 51 -6.70 -3.91 -10.21
N ALA A 52 -7.56 -3.33 -11.05
CA ALA A 52 -7.27 -3.18 -12.48
C ALA A 52 -6.09 -2.24 -12.72
N ILE A 53 -6.06 -1.09 -12.03
CA ILE A 53 -4.95 -0.13 -12.13
C ILE A 53 -3.65 -0.75 -11.64
N VAL A 54 -3.66 -1.43 -10.48
CA VAL A 54 -2.47 -2.11 -9.94
C VAL A 54 -1.95 -3.16 -10.93
N ARG A 55 -2.83 -4.00 -11.49
CA ARG A 55 -2.45 -5.01 -12.48
C ARG A 55 -1.82 -4.39 -13.72
N THR A 56 -2.44 -3.35 -14.29
CA THR A 56 -1.89 -2.65 -15.45
C THR A 56 -0.52 -2.05 -15.13
N ASN A 57 -0.36 -1.43 -13.96
CA ASN A 57 0.92 -0.87 -13.55
C ASN A 57 2.02 -1.93 -13.41
N ILE A 58 1.70 -3.12 -12.87
CA ILE A 58 2.63 -4.26 -12.82
C ILE A 58 3.08 -4.65 -14.22
N THR A 59 2.14 -4.85 -15.16
CA THR A 59 2.45 -5.22 -16.55
C THR A 59 3.35 -4.18 -17.21
N ASN A 60 3.01 -2.90 -17.07
CA ASN A 60 3.78 -1.82 -17.69
C ASN A 60 5.21 -1.76 -17.13
N LYS A 61 5.35 -1.83 -15.80
CA LYS A 61 6.67 -1.85 -15.15
C LYS A 61 7.52 -3.04 -15.58
N PHE A 62 6.90 -4.21 -15.77
CA PHE A 62 7.59 -5.39 -16.28
C PHE A 62 8.08 -5.18 -17.71
N ILE A 63 7.25 -4.64 -18.61
CA ILE A 63 7.63 -4.34 -19.99
C ILE A 63 8.79 -3.34 -20.03
N GLU A 64 8.66 -2.21 -19.31
CA GLU A 64 9.72 -1.18 -19.18
C GLU A 64 11.05 -1.79 -18.72
N TYR A 65 11.00 -2.71 -17.76
CA TYR A 65 12.19 -3.39 -17.26
C TYR A 65 12.84 -4.26 -18.33
N ILE A 66 12.05 -5.08 -19.04
CA ILE A 66 12.56 -5.96 -20.11
C ILE A 66 13.14 -5.15 -21.28
N GLU A 67 12.53 -4.03 -21.65
CA GLU A 67 13.04 -3.15 -22.70
C GLU A 67 14.40 -2.54 -22.37
N ARG A 68 14.65 -2.24 -21.09
CA ARG A 68 15.96 -1.71 -20.62
C ARG A 68 17.07 -2.75 -20.58
N LEU A 69 16.72 -4.03 -20.58
CA LEU A 69 17.68 -5.14 -20.60
C LEU A 69 18.06 -5.58 -22.02
N ARG A 70 17.37 -5.08 -23.04
CA ARG A 70 17.68 -5.32 -24.45
C ARG A 70 18.67 -4.28 -24.96
#